data_AF-A0A923CMN3-F1
#
_entry.id   AF-A0A923CMN3-F1
#
_cell.length_a   1.000
_cell.length_b   1.000
_cell.length_c   1.000
_cell.angle_alpha   90.00
_cell.angle_beta   90.00
_cell.angle_gamma   90.00
#
_symmetry.space_group_name_H-M   'P 1'
#
loop_
_entity.id
_entity.type
_entity.pdbx_description
1 polymer ?
#
loop_
_entity_poly.entity_id
_entity_poly.type
_entity_poly.pdbx_seq_one_letter_code
_entity_poly.pdbx_strand_id
1 'polypeptide(L)'
;MIKTKTQKGFTLIEVLVAITIFMIFITSVSSAYLDIARSQREANAVRAVYSEMRYIFDLIGSEVRSKTVDYGCPVSVVSQTATSAGCLELNGVSKSNYIALVDNEGTQRTVFLVEDDIQEGKKKLYYYKEQKDPETFFWTSADGFEEGYAEIVLKNIEINNFVFEASPLVDPFDPNNIGCGAIQFQPAVSIYTTIRSTNEQAGNFELDLQTTISSRVYDHQTNL
;
A
#
# COMPACT_ATOMS: atom_id res chain seq x y z
N MET A 1 53.88 -52.68 39.20
CA MET A 1 53.05 -52.47 40.40
C MET A 1 52.12 -51.29 40.13
N ILE A 2 50.84 -51.55 39.84
CA ILE A 2 49.88 -50.53 39.41
C ILE A 2 49.15 -50.03 40.66
N LYS A 3 49.42 -48.79 41.10
CA LYS A 3 48.68 -48.12 42.17
C LYS A 3 47.33 -47.66 41.61
N THR A 4 46.26 -48.34 41.98
CA THR A 4 44.89 -47.87 41.71
C THR A 4 44.55 -46.75 42.71
N LYS A 5 44.32 -45.55 42.21
CA LYS A 5 43.82 -44.42 43.01
C LYS A 5 42.35 -44.64 43.34
N THR A 6 41.99 -44.53 44.61
CA THR A 6 40.61 -44.51 45.09
C THR A 6 39.89 -43.25 44.56
N GLN A 7 38.78 -43.47 43.87
CA GLN A 7 37.88 -42.39 43.42
C GLN A 7 37.04 -41.93 44.61
N LYS A 8 37.12 -40.64 44.97
CA LYS A 8 36.24 -40.06 45.99
C LYS A 8 34.84 -39.98 45.38
N GLY A 9 33.87 -40.64 46.01
CA GLY A 9 32.46 -40.55 45.61
C GLY A 9 31.86 -39.20 45.96
N PHE A 10 30.92 -38.73 45.13
CA PHE A 10 30.13 -37.54 45.42
C PHE A 10 29.16 -37.81 46.55
N THR A 11 28.96 -36.81 47.42
CA THR A 11 27.94 -36.91 48.45
C THR A 11 26.55 -36.73 47.84
N LEU A 12 25.53 -37.38 48.41
CA LEU A 12 24.15 -37.26 47.93
C LEU A 12 23.66 -35.80 47.93
N ILE A 13 24.10 -35.01 48.91
CA ILE A 13 23.78 -33.58 49.01
C ILE A 13 24.42 -32.75 47.89
N GLU A 14 25.62 -33.10 47.44
CA GLU A 14 26.34 -32.40 46.37
C GLU A 14 25.67 -32.61 45.02
N VAL A 15 25.16 -33.82 44.76
CA VAL A 15 24.33 -34.11 43.58
C VAL A 15 23.01 -33.34 43.62
N LEU A 16 22.37 -33.26 44.79
CA LEU A 16 21.11 -32.52 44.94
C LEU A 16 21.30 -31.02 44.65
N VAL A 17 22.35 -30.41 45.20
CA VAL A 17 22.67 -29.00 44.95
C VAL A 17 23.03 -28.76 43.48
N ALA A 18 23.76 -29.67 42.84
CA ALA A 18 24.08 -29.55 41.42
C ALA A 18 22.81 -29.58 40.54
N ILE A 19 21.86 -30.46 40.86
CA ILE A 19 20.59 -30.57 40.11
C ILE A 19 19.74 -29.30 40.29
N THR A 20 19.65 -28.73 41.49
CA THR A 20 18.85 -27.51 41.71
C THR A 20 19.41 -26.31 40.95
N ILE A 21 20.73 -26.10 40.99
CA ILE A 21 21.40 -25.03 40.24
C ILE A 21 21.20 -25.25 38.73
N PHE A 22 21.35 -26.49 38.26
CA PHE A 22 21.14 -26.82 36.86
C PHE A 22 19.69 -26.57 36.41
N MET A 23 18.70 -26.93 37.23
CA MET A 23 17.29 -26.65 36.94
C MET A 23 17.02 -25.16 36.81
N ILE A 24 17.50 -24.33 37.74
CA ILE A 24 17.34 -22.87 37.68
C ILE A 24 17.94 -22.31 36.40
N PHE A 25 19.13 -22.78 36.02
CA PHE A 25 19.80 -22.36 34.80
C PHE A 25 19.00 -22.74 33.55
N ILE A 26 18.55 -24.00 33.43
CA ILE A 26 17.77 -24.46 32.28
C ILE A 26 16.44 -23.71 32.17
N THR A 27 15.77 -23.43 33.28
CA THR A 27 14.55 -22.63 33.28
C THR A 27 14.81 -21.22 32.75
N SER A 28 15.89 -20.57 33.20
CA SER A 28 16.27 -19.22 32.73
C SER A 28 16.64 -19.17 31.25
N VAL A 29 17.33 -20.19 30.73
CA VAL A 29 17.68 -20.26 29.30
C VAL A 29 16.43 -20.52 28.45
N SER A 30 15.53 -21.38 28.94
CA SER A 30 14.30 -21.71 28.23
C SER A 30 13.36 -20.50 28.14
N SER A 31 13.23 -19.70 29.20
CA SER A 31 12.42 -18.47 29.15
C SER A 31 12.98 -17.48 28.14
N ALA A 32 14.30 -17.24 28.18
CA ALA A 32 14.96 -16.34 27.23
C ALA A 32 14.77 -16.81 25.78
N TYR A 33 14.86 -18.13 25.52
CA TYR A 33 14.61 -18.68 24.19
C TYR A 33 13.17 -18.47 23.71
N LEU A 34 12.18 -18.69 24.58
CA LEU A 34 10.77 -18.48 24.24
C LEU A 34 10.48 -17.01 23.92
N ASP A 35 11.07 -16.08 24.67
CA ASP A 35 10.92 -14.64 24.43
C ASP A 35 11.53 -14.24 23.08
N ILE A 36 12.72 -14.73 22.76
CA ILE A 36 13.36 -14.52 21.45
C ILE A 36 12.48 -15.10 20.33
N ALA A 37 11.97 -16.32 20.49
CA ALA A 37 11.16 -16.97 19.47
C ALA A 37 9.83 -16.21 19.21
N ARG A 38 9.20 -15.67 20.26
CA ARG A 38 8.01 -14.82 20.13
C ARG A 38 8.33 -13.51 19.41
N SER A 39 9.39 -12.83 19.85
CA SER A 39 9.83 -11.57 19.23
C SER A 39 10.18 -11.74 17.73
N GLN A 40 10.80 -12.86 17.35
CA GLN A 40 11.07 -13.17 15.95
C GLN A 40 9.79 -13.35 15.13
N ARG A 41 8.77 -14.02 15.68
CA ARG A 41 7.48 -14.20 15.01
C ARG A 41 6.76 -12.86 14.83
N GLU A 42 6.70 -12.05 15.87
CA GLU A 42 6.12 -10.70 15.83
C GLU A 42 6.82 -9.83 14.80
N ALA A 43 8.16 -9.79 14.82
CA ALA A 43 8.94 -9.02 13.84
C ALA A 43 8.70 -9.50 12.40
N ASN A 44 8.53 -10.80 12.17
CA ASN A 44 8.19 -11.32 10.85
C ASN A 44 6.78 -10.93 10.40
N ALA A 45 5.81 -10.94 11.30
CA ALA A 45 4.45 -10.53 11.02
C ALA A 45 4.36 -9.03 10.70
N VAL A 46 5.07 -8.18 11.46
CA VAL A 46 5.21 -6.75 11.17
C VAL A 46 5.86 -6.52 9.80
N ARG A 47 6.89 -7.29 9.44
CA ARG A 47 7.52 -7.19 8.10
C ARG A 47 6.54 -7.52 6.97
N ALA A 48 5.64 -8.48 7.17
CA ALA A 48 4.62 -8.81 6.17
C ALA A 48 3.67 -7.62 5.93
N VAL A 49 3.22 -6.95 7.00
CA VAL A 49 2.42 -5.72 6.94
C VAL A 49 3.13 -4.62 6.13
N TYR A 50 4.40 -4.35 6.45
CA TYR A 50 5.20 -3.37 5.70
C TYR A 50 5.39 -3.74 4.22
N SER A 51 5.55 -5.03 3.92
CA SER A 51 5.71 -5.50 2.55
C SER A 51 4.44 -5.28 1.72
N GLU A 52 3.25 -5.53 2.29
CA GLU A 52 1.97 -5.27 1.61
C GLU A 52 1.77 -3.77 1.36
N MET A 53 2.08 -2.92 2.34
CA MET A 53 2.01 -1.47 2.13
C MET A 53 2.95 -0.96 1.07
N ARG A 54 4.19 -1.45 1.09
CA ARG A 54 5.17 -1.09 0.09
C ARG A 54 4.70 -1.49 -1.30
N TYR A 55 4.10 -2.67 -1.44
CA TYR A 55 3.52 -3.12 -2.71
C TYR A 55 2.46 -2.13 -3.23
N ILE A 56 1.55 -1.64 -2.39
CA ILE A 56 0.53 -0.64 -2.80
C ILE A 56 1.21 0.65 -3.28
N PHE A 57 2.16 1.19 -2.51
CA PHE A 57 2.86 2.42 -2.89
C PHE A 57 3.74 2.27 -4.12
N ASP A 58 4.35 1.11 -4.32
CA ASP A 58 5.14 0.82 -5.52
C ASP A 58 4.22 0.66 -6.74
N LEU A 59 3.05 0.02 -6.59
CA LEU A 59 2.04 -0.10 -7.64
C LEU A 59 1.53 1.29 -8.07
N ILE A 60 0.96 2.05 -7.14
CA ILE A 60 0.43 3.39 -7.43
C ILE A 60 1.55 4.31 -7.89
N GLY A 61 2.69 4.29 -7.22
CA GLY A 61 3.83 5.14 -7.56
C GLY A 61 4.49 4.76 -8.88
N SER A 62 4.36 3.53 -9.36
CA SER A 62 4.79 3.17 -10.72
C SER A 62 3.89 3.83 -11.76
N GLU A 63 2.57 3.74 -11.58
CA GLU A 63 1.57 4.33 -12.48
C GLU A 63 1.64 5.86 -12.45
N VAL A 64 1.74 6.50 -11.28
CA VAL A 64 1.88 7.96 -11.17
C VAL A 64 3.15 8.47 -11.85
N ARG A 65 4.25 7.70 -11.84
CA ARG A 65 5.49 8.12 -12.51
C ARG A 65 5.44 7.97 -14.02
N SER A 66 4.75 6.94 -14.53
CA SER A 66 4.65 6.67 -15.97
C SER A 66 3.53 7.45 -16.65
N LYS A 67 2.57 7.96 -15.88
CA LYS A 67 1.37 8.66 -16.36
C LYS A 67 1.29 10.06 -15.76
N THR A 68 0.43 10.90 -16.32
CA THR A 68 0.05 12.20 -15.74
C THR A 68 -1.35 12.09 -15.11
N VAL A 69 -1.71 13.05 -14.26
CA VAL A 69 -3.06 13.12 -13.71
C VAL A 69 -4.02 13.48 -14.84
N ASP A 70 -5.11 12.72 -14.98
CA ASP A 70 -6.17 13.05 -15.93
C ASP A 70 -7.10 14.09 -15.30
N TYR A 71 -6.76 15.37 -15.52
CA TYR A 71 -7.54 16.53 -15.06
C TYR A 71 -8.91 16.65 -15.75
N GLY A 72 -9.09 15.99 -16.90
CA GLY A 72 -10.34 15.97 -17.64
C GLY A 72 -11.27 14.81 -17.23
N CYS A 73 -10.82 13.91 -16.35
CA CYS A 73 -11.60 12.76 -15.94
C CYS A 73 -12.64 13.14 -14.88
N PRO A 74 -13.91 12.90 -15.15
CA PRO A 74 -14.95 12.92 -14.15
C PRO A 74 -15.06 11.53 -13.53
N VAL A 75 -15.28 11.45 -12.23
CA VAL A 75 -15.71 10.17 -11.67
C VAL A 75 -17.17 10.31 -11.31
N SER A 76 -18.02 9.82 -12.21
CA SER A 76 -19.40 9.49 -11.89
C SER A 76 -19.37 8.31 -10.92
N VAL A 77 -19.28 8.62 -9.63
CA VAL A 77 -19.48 7.64 -8.55
C VAL A 77 -20.92 7.19 -8.53
N VAL A 78 -21.34 6.26 -9.41
CA VAL A 78 -22.56 5.47 -9.20
C VAL A 78 -22.47 4.09 -9.88
N SER A 79 -22.36 3.06 -9.04
CA SER A 79 -22.97 1.72 -9.15
C SER A 79 -22.74 0.87 -10.42
N GLN A 80 -21.88 -0.15 -10.28
CA GLN A 80 -21.90 -1.51 -10.89
C GLN A 80 -22.77 -1.81 -12.15
N THR A 81 -22.84 -0.92 -13.13
CA THR A 81 -23.20 -1.23 -14.52
C THR A 81 -22.60 -0.13 -15.38
N ALA A 82 -21.36 -0.34 -15.82
CA ALA A 82 -20.65 0.59 -16.67
C ALA A 82 -21.30 0.70 -18.05
N THR A 83 -22.03 1.79 -18.28
CA THR A 83 -22.29 2.34 -19.61
C THR A 83 -21.79 3.78 -19.63
N SER A 84 -20.69 4.00 -20.36
CA SER A 84 -20.13 5.28 -20.81
C SER A 84 -20.23 6.46 -19.81
N ALA A 85 -19.22 6.59 -18.95
CA ALA A 85 -19.10 7.68 -17.98
C ALA A 85 -18.70 9.01 -18.67
N GLY A 86 -19.54 10.04 -18.49
CA GLY A 86 -19.35 11.41 -18.96
C GLY A 86 -18.90 12.42 -17.90
N CYS A 87 -18.31 13.51 -18.40
CA CYS A 87 -17.70 14.74 -17.85
C CYS A 87 -18.32 15.55 -16.66
N LEU A 88 -18.19 15.22 -15.36
CA LEU A 88 -18.35 16.13 -14.19
C LEU A 88 -17.04 16.48 -13.44
N GLU A 89 -16.88 17.78 -13.15
CA GLU A 89 -15.65 18.56 -12.93
C GLU A 89 -14.82 18.28 -11.65
N LEU A 90 -13.48 18.24 -11.80
CA LEU A 90 -12.47 18.34 -10.71
C LEU A 90 -12.31 19.79 -10.20
N ASN A 91 -13.42 20.52 -10.03
CA ASN A 91 -13.38 21.90 -9.54
C ASN A 91 -13.19 21.95 -8.01
N GLY A 92 -11.93 21.90 -7.55
CA GLY A 92 -11.54 22.41 -6.22
C GLY A 92 -11.45 21.40 -5.07
N VAL A 93 -11.47 20.09 -5.31
CA VAL A 93 -11.30 19.10 -4.25
C VAL A 93 -9.82 18.68 -4.18
N SER A 94 -9.11 19.15 -3.15
CA SER A 94 -7.70 18.77 -2.91
C SER A 94 -7.51 17.32 -2.47
N LYS A 95 -8.58 16.64 -2.02
CA LYS A 95 -8.50 15.29 -1.44
C LYS A 95 -9.64 14.42 -1.94
N SER A 96 -9.33 13.36 -2.67
CA SER A 96 -10.29 12.45 -3.28
C SER A 96 -10.02 11.00 -2.89
N ASN A 97 -11.08 10.19 -2.87
CA ASN A 97 -10.99 8.74 -2.71
C ASN A 97 -10.63 8.03 -4.03
N TYR A 98 -10.38 8.78 -5.10
CA TYR A 98 -9.98 8.22 -6.39
C TYR A 98 -8.91 9.08 -7.04
N ILE A 99 -8.19 8.50 -7.98
CA ILE A 99 -7.35 9.25 -8.90
C ILE A 99 -7.33 8.58 -10.27
N ALA A 100 -7.46 9.38 -11.32
CA ALA A 100 -7.32 8.95 -12.70
C ALA A 100 -5.97 9.42 -13.25
N LEU A 101 -5.28 8.51 -13.93
CA LEU A 101 -3.97 8.73 -14.51
C LEU A 101 -4.01 8.37 -15.99
N VAL A 102 -3.54 9.25 -16.86
CA VAL A 102 -3.47 9.03 -18.31
C VAL A 102 -2.02 8.95 -18.77
N ASP A 103 -1.73 8.04 -19.68
CA ASP A 103 -0.40 7.94 -20.31
C ASP A 103 -0.04 9.18 -21.12
N ASN A 104 1.24 9.25 -21.52
CA ASN A 104 1.75 10.37 -22.29
C ASN A 104 1.09 10.51 -23.68
N GLU A 105 0.57 9.41 -24.22
CA GLU A 105 -0.06 9.37 -25.55
C GLU A 105 -1.57 9.66 -25.49
N GLY A 106 -2.16 9.74 -24.30
CA GLY A 106 -3.61 9.90 -24.15
C GLY A 106 -4.41 8.67 -24.58
N THR A 107 -3.78 7.49 -24.63
CA THR A 107 -4.37 6.22 -25.12
C THR A 107 -4.73 5.26 -24.01
N GLN A 108 -4.10 5.35 -22.84
CA GLN A 108 -4.34 4.46 -21.72
C GLN A 108 -4.60 5.24 -20.45
N ARG A 109 -5.64 4.82 -19.73
CA ARG A 109 -6.00 5.40 -18.45
C ARG A 109 -6.01 4.35 -17.36
N THR A 110 -5.63 4.75 -16.16
CA THR A 110 -5.69 3.93 -14.97
C THR A 110 -6.35 4.72 -13.86
N VAL A 111 -7.42 4.16 -13.31
CA VAL A 111 -8.21 4.77 -12.24
C VAL A 111 -8.01 3.94 -10.99
N PHE A 112 -7.55 4.58 -9.92
CA PHE A 112 -7.57 4.01 -8.57
C PHE A 112 -8.80 4.53 -7.85
N LEU A 113 -9.50 3.65 -7.14
CA LEU A 113 -10.71 3.97 -6.39
C LEU A 113 -10.62 3.34 -4.99
N VAL A 114 -10.98 4.11 -3.99
CA VAL A 114 -11.14 3.68 -2.61
C VAL A 114 -12.62 3.74 -2.28
N GLU A 115 -13.21 2.60 -1.95
CA GLU A 115 -14.63 2.50 -1.60
C GLU A 115 -14.78 1.99 -0.16
N ASP A 116 -15.83 2.46 0.51
CA ASP A 116 -16.21 1.95 1.83
C ASP A 116 -16.95 0.61 1.67
N ASP A 117 -16.43 -0.43 2.31
CA ASP A 117 -17.13 -1.69 2.50
C ASP A 117 -18.20 -1.51 3.58
N ILE A 118 -19.44 -1.37 3.14
CA ILE A 118 -20.62 -1.13 3.98
C ILE A 118 -20.84 -2.28 4.97
N GLN A 119 -20.39 -3.50 4.67
CA GLN A 119 -20.60 -4.67 5.53
C GLN A 119 -19.57 -4.73 6.66
N GLU A 120 -18.32 -4.36 6.37
CA GLU A 120 -17.22 -4.51 7.33
C GLU A 120 -16.76 -3.18 7.97
N GLY A 121 -17.24 -2.03 7.46
CA GLY A 121 -16.80 -0.71 7.91
C GLY A 121 -15.33 -0.42 7.58
N LYS A 122 -14.80 -1.08 6.53
CA LYS A 122 -13.40 -1.01 6.10
C LYS A 122 -13.33 -0.36 4.74
N LYS A 123 -12.18 0.21 4.36
CA LYS A 123 -11.97 0.66 2.99
C LYS A 123 -11.33 -0.43 2.13
N LYS A 124 -11.79 -0.56 0.90
CA LYS A 124 -11.20 -1.41 -0.14
C LYS A 124 -10.59 -0.55 -1.23
N LEU A 125 -9.46 -1.01 -1.76
CA LEU A 125 -8.76 -0.34 -2.84
C LEU A 125 -8.95 -1.13 -4.13
N TYR A 126 -9.38 -0.42 -5.15
CA TYR A 126 -9.64 -0.94 -6.48
C TYR A 126 -8.81 -0.20 -7.51
N TYR A 127 -8.57 -0.86 -8.64
CA TYR A 127 -8.00 -0.20 -9.80
C TYR A 127 -8.64 -0.72 -11.08
N TYR A 128 -8.69 0.14 -12.08
CA TYR A 128 -9.30 -0.15 -13.37
C TYR A 128 -8.44 0.45 -14.48
N LYS A 129 -8.31 -0.27 -15.59
CA LYS A 129 -7.55 0.18 -16.76
C LYS A 129 -8.45 0.31 -17.96
N GLU A 130 -8.30 1.41 -18.66
CA GLU A 130 -9.02 1.70 -19.89
C GLU A 130 -8.03 1.99 -21.01
N GLN A 131 -8.46 1.70 -22.23
CA GLN A 131 -7.76 2.04 -23.45
C GLN A 131 -8.70 2.85 -24.35
N LYS A 132 -8.14 3.83 -25.04
CA LYS A 132 -8.86 4.65 -26.01
C LYS A 132 -8.90 3.91 -27.34
N ASP A 133 -10.10 3.73 -27.88
CA ASP A 133 -10.29 3.17 -29.21
C ASP A 133 -9.76 4.17 -30.27
N PRO A 134 -8.85 3.75 -31.17
CA PRO A 134 -8.26 4.63 -32.17
C PRO A 134 -9.26 5.14 -33.22
N GLU A 135 -10.39 4.46 -33.42
CA GLU A 135 -11.39 4.86 -34.41
C GLU A 135 -12.46 5.77 -33.81
N THR A 136 -12.91 5.44 -32.60
CA THR A 136 -14.05 6.12 -31.98
C THR A 136 -13.65 7.18 -30.95
N PHE A 137 -12.38 7.18 -30.52
CA PHE A 137 -11.82 8.03 -29.46
C PHE A 137 -12.53 7.91 -28.11
N PHE A 138 -13.38 6.89 -27.91
CA PHE A 138 -13.99 6.59 -26.63
C PHE A 138 -13.10 5.66 -25.81
N TRP A 139 -13.25 5.74 -24.50
CA TRP A 139 -12.59 4.85 -23.55
C TRP A 139 -13.35 3.53 -23.47
N THR A 140 -12.61 2.43 -23.62
CA THR A 140 -13.09 1.06 -23.45
C THR A 140 -12.24 0.36 -22.38
N SER A 141 -12.77 -0.69 -21.76
CA SER A 141 -12.00 -1.52 -20.82
C SER A 141 -10.73 -2.05 -21.49
N ALA A 142 -9.59 -1.99 -20.80
CA ALA A 142 -8.37 -2.65 -21.25
C ALA A 142 -8.47 -4.17 -21.05
N ASP A 143 -7.63 -4.93 -21.75
CA ASP A 143 -7.54 -6.39 -21.62
C ASP A 143 -7.39 -6.81 -20.13
N GLY A 144 -8.24 -7.72 -19.67
CA GLY A 144 -8.28 -8.21 -18.29
C GLY A 144 -9.07 -7.33 -17.31
N PHE A 145 -9.72 -6.26 -17.79
CA PHE A 145 -10.61 -5.39 -17.00
C PHE A 145 -12.03 -5.33 -17.58
N GLU A 146 -12.44 -6.31 -18.37
CA GLU A 146 -13.75 -6.36 -19.01
C GLU A 146 -14.91 -6.44 -17.99
N GLU A 147 -14.63 -7.01 -16.81
CA GLU A 147 -15.56 -7.09 -15.68
C GLU A 147 -15.54 -5.82 -14.80
N GLY A 148 -14.70 -4.83 -15.13
CA GLY A 148 -14.58 -3.56 -14.43
C GLY A 148 -13.40 -3.53 -13.45
N TYR A 149 -13.64 -2.95 -12.27
CA TYR A 149 -12.61 -2.71 -11.26
C TYR A 149 -12.07 -4.00 -10.65
N ALA A 150 -10.74 -4.13 -10.63
CA ALA A 150 -10.06 -5.20 -9.93
C ALA A 150 -9.73 -4.78 -8.49
N GLU A 151 -10.04 -5.64 -7.51
CA GLU A 151 -9.68 -5.41 -6.10
C GLU A 151 -8.20 -5.67 -5.85
N ILE A 152 -7.55 -4.76 -5.13
CA ILE A 152 -6.22 -4.98 -4.56
C ILE A 152 -6.42 -5.71 -3.23
N VAL A 153 -6.30 -7.03 -3.27
CA VAL A 153 -6.54 -7.89 -2.10
C VAL A 153 -5.40 -7.74 -1.09
N LEU A 154 -5.75 -7.33 0.12
CA LEU A 154 -4.83 -7.14 1.24
C LEU A 154 -5.16 -8.16 2.33
N LYS A 155 -4.12 -8.84 2.87
CA LYS A 155 -4.33 -9.97 3.79
C LYS A 155 -3.99 -9.60 5.22
N ASN A 156 -2.93 -8.83 5.41
CA ASN A 156 -2.39 -8.51 6.72
C ASN A 156 -2.74 -7.09 7.19
N ILE A 157 -3.44 -6.31 6.36
CA ILE A 157 -3.77 -4.92 6.62
C ILE A 157 -5.23 -4.61 6.31
N GLU A 158 -5.78 -3.70 7.11
CA GLU A 158 -7.05 -3.04 6.91
C GLU A 158 -6.81 -1.56 6.66
N ILE A 159 -7.50 -1.00 5.68
CA ILE A 159 -7.42 0.43 5.37
C ILE A 159 -8.53 1.14 6.14
N ASN A 160 -8.13 2.02 7.08
CA ASN A 160 -9.04 2.91 7.79
C ASN A 160 -9.30 4.19 6.97
N ASN A 161 -8.24 4.75 6.40
CA ASN A 161 -8.28 5.94 5.57
C ASN A 161 -7.33 5.79 4.38
N PHE A 162 -7.74 6.26 3.21
CA PHE A 162 -6.89 6.31 2.02
C PHE A 162 -7.37 7.41 1.09
N VAL A 163 -6.53 8.40 0.87
CA VAL A 163 -6.87 9.62 0.15
C VAL A 163 -5.75 10.00 -0.80
N PHE A 164 -6.14 10.40 -1.99
CA PHE A 164 -5.27 10.98 -3.00
C PHE A 164 -5.40 12.51 -3.00
N GLU A 165 -4.29 13.20 -3.20
CA GLU A 165 -4.24 14.65 -3.39
C GLU A 165 -3.34 14.93 -4.60
N ALA A 166 -3.94 15.38 -5.69
CA ALA A 166 -3.20 15.83 -6.86
C ALA A 166 -2.78 17.30 -6.68
N SER A 167 -1.57 17.62 -7.12
CA SER A 167 -1.04 18.97 -7.14
C SER A 167 -0.24 19.20 -8.42
N PRO A 168 -0.52 20.24 -9.22
CA PRO A 168 -1.57 21.24 -9.01
C PRO A 168 -2.98 20.66 -9.22
N LEU A 169 -4.02 21.40 -8.79
CA LEU A 169 -5.42 20.98 -8.93
C LEU A 169 -5.97 21.16 -10.36
N VAL A 170 -5.31 21.99 -11.15
CA VAL A 170 -5.64 22.26 -12.55
C VAL A 170 -4.48 21.82 -13.41
N ASP A 171 -4.77 21.48 -14.67
CA ASP A 171 -3.74 21.01 -15.60
C ASP A 171 -2.66 22.08 -15.82
N PRO A 172 -1.39 21.83 -15.41
CA PRO A 172 -0.31 22.79 -15.60
C PRO A 172 0.11 22.95 -17.06
N PHE A 173 -0.30 22.02 -17.93
CA PHE A 173 0.03 22.00 -19.34
C PHE A 173 -1.08 22.58 -20.23
N ASP A 174 -2.23 22.95 -19.67
CA ASP A 174 -3.28 23.65 -20.41
C ASP A 174 -2.72 24.99 -20.95
N PRO A 175 -2.83 25.26 -22.27
CA PRO A 175 -2.41 26.53 -22.87
C PRO A 175 -2.94 27.78 -22.16
N ASN A 176 -4.13 27.70 -21.54
CA ASN A 176 -4.74 28.80 -20.80
C ASN A 176 -4.03 29.11 -19.47
N ASN A 177 -3.27 28.15 -18.95
CA ASN A 177 -2.56 28.22 -17.68
C ASN A 177 -1.08 28.64 -17.82
N ILE A 178 -0.59 28.77 -19.07
CA ILE A 178 0.79 29.17 -19.37
C ILE A 178 1.06 30.58 -18.81
N GLY A 179 2.13 30.72 -18.03
CA GLY A 179 2.53 31.98 -17.39
C GLY A 179 1.95 32.17 -15.99
N CYS A 180 1.09 31.26 -15.50
CA CYS A 180 0.66 31.23 -14.12
C CYS A 180 1.68 30.43 -13.27
N GLY A 181 2.69 31.12 -12.74
CA GLY A 181 3.78 30.48 -11.97
C GLY A 181 3.33 29.71 -10.72
N ALA A 182 2.11 29.93 -10.24
CA ALA A 182 1.54 29.21 -9.10
C ALA A 182 1.06 27.79 -9.44
N ILE A 183 0.91 27.46 -10.73
CA ILE A 183 0.46 26.14 -11.20
C ILE A 183 1.42 25.52 -12.21
N GLN A 184 2.42 26.25 -12.70
CA GLN A 184 3.38 25.77 -13.70
C GLN A 184 4.51 24.92 -13.07
N PHE A 185 4.14 23.86 -12.37
CA PHE A 185 5.06 22.85 -11.82
C PHE A 185 4.61 21.44 -12.18
N GLN A 186 5.54 20.48 -12.05
CA GLN A 186 5.27 19.10 -12.43
C GLN A 186 4.16 18.49 -11.56
N PRO A 187 3.14 17.83 -12.15
CA PRO A 187 2.11 17.15 -11.40
C PRO A 187 2.70 16.15 -10.41
N ALA A 188 2.14 16.12 -9.21
CA ALA A 188 2.45 15.19 -8.16
C ALA A 188 1.19 14.71 -7.45
N VAL A 189 1.24 13.47 -6.98
CA VAL A 189 0.16 12.84 -6.22
C VAL A 189 0.69 12.54 -4.83
N SER A 190 0.04 13.13 -3.84
CA SER A 190 0.23 12.79 -2.43
C SER A 190 -0.81 11.75 -2.02
N ILE A 191 -0.34 10.70 -1.39
CA ILE A 191 -1.16 9.61 -0.87
C ILE A 191 -1.08 9.69 0.64
N TYR A 192 -2.23 9.78 1.30
CA TYR A 192 -2.37 9.73 2.76
C TYR A 192 -3.16 8.49 3.11
N THR A 193 -2.60 7.64 3.96
CA THR A 193 -3.29 6.43 4.39
C THR A 193 -3.06 6.14 5.86
N THR A 194 -4.11 5.65 6.48
CA THR A 194 -4.08 5.10 7.83
C THR A 194 -4.51 3.65 7.73
N ILE A 195 -3.67 2.76 8.22
CA ILE A 195 -3.88 1.31 8.15
C ILE A 195 -3.81 0.68 9.53
N ARG A 196 -4.50 -0.44 9.70
CA ARG A 196 -4.43 -1.28 10.88
C ARG A 196 -3.93 -2.68 10.51
N SER A 197 -3.04 -3.24 11.31
CA SER A 197 -2.65 -4.65 11.17
C SER A 197 -3.83 -5.56 11.51
N THR A 198 -4.13 -6.52 10.65
CA THR A 198 -5.05 -7.64 10.93
C THR A 198 -4.32 -8.90 11.37
N ASN A 199 -2.98 -8.89 11.29
CA ASN A 199 -2.18 -10.03 11.66
C ASN A 199 -2.08 -10.13 13.19
N GLU A 200 -2.76 -11.11 13.77
CA GLU A 200 -2.78 -11.34 15.23
C GLU A 200 -1.38 -11.47 15.84
N GLN A 201 -0.41 -11.99 15.06
CA GLN A 201 0.97 -12.17 15.53
C GLN A 201 1.77 -10.87 15.52
N ALA A 202 1.40 -9.91 14.67
CA ALA A 202 2.02 -8.60 14.61
C ALA A 202 1.48 -7.65 15.69
N GLY A 203 0.38 -8.04 16.35
CA GLY A 203 -0.36 -7.22 17.29
C GLY A 203 -1.26 -6.19 16.60
N ASN A 204 -2.07 -5.51 17.42
CA ASN A 204 -2.94 -4.43 16.97
C ASN A 204 -2.14 -3.12 17.01
N PHE A 205 -1.60 -2.73 15.86
CA PHE A 205 -1.02 -1.41 15.69
C PHE A 205 -1.62 -0.72 14.47
N GLU A 206 -1.54 0.60 14.48
CA GLU A 206 -2.00 1.49 13.43
C GLU A 206 -0.79 2.27 12.88
N LEU A 207 -0.74 2.45 11.56
CA LEU A 207 0.31 3.22 10.90
C LEU A 207 -0.32 4.32 10.05
N ASP A 208 0.13 5.54 10.29
CA ASP A 208 -0.11 6.68 9.41
C ASP A 208 1.05 6.82 8.43
N LEU A 209 0.73 6.78 7.15
CA LEU A 209 1.71 6.83 6.08
C LEU A 209 1.32 7.93 5.09
N GLN A 210 2.34 8.68 4.68
CA GLN A 210 2.22 9.69 3.65
C GLN A 210 3.37 9.55 2.66
N THR A 211 3.06 9.62 1.37
CA THR A 211 4.07 9.68 0.32
C THR A 211 3.61 10.62 -0.79
N THR A 212 4.55 11.32 -1.41
CA THR A 212 4.29 12.19 -2.56
C THR A 212 5.14 11.73 -3.72
N ILE A 213 4.49 11.49 -4.87
CA ILE A 213 5.13 10.99 -6.08
C ILE A 213 4.88 12.01 -7.19
N SER A 214 5.95 12.56 -7.78
CA SER A 214 5.81 13.37 -8.99
C SER A 214 5.68 12.47 -10.22
N SER A 215 4.87 12.92 -11.18
CA SER A 215 4.93 12.41 -12.55
C SER A 215 6.31 12.65 -13.14
N ARG A 216 6.69 11.86 -14.16
CA ARG A 216 7.89 12.08 -14.98
C ARG A 216 7.54 12.49 -16.41
N VAL A 217 6.27 12.75 -16.66
CA VAL A 217 5.79 13.26 -17.95
C VAL A 217 5.99 14.77 -17.96
N TYR A 218 6.61 15.30 -19.02
CA TYR A 218 7.01 16.70 -19.14
C TYR A 218 6.35 17.44 -20.32
N ASP A 219 5.67 16.72 -21.22
CA ASP A 219 5.05 17.28 -22.42
C ASP A 219 3.92 16.36 -22.88
N HIS A 220 2.67 16.74 -22.61
CA HIS A 220 1.51 16.07 -23.19
C HIS A 220 1.16 16.83 -24.48
N GLN A 221 1.45 16.23 -25.65
CA GLN A 221 0.87 16.72 -26.90
C GLN A 221 -0.61 16.36 -26.91
N THR A 222 -1.46 17.24 -26.38
CA THR A 222 -2.91 17.19 -26.57
C THR A 222 -3.19 17.50 -28.04
N ASN A 223 -3.05 16.48 -28.91
CA ASN A 223 -3.74 16.49 -30.19
C ASN A 223 -5.22 16.23 -29.88
N LEU A 224 -5.92 17.32 -29.52
CA LEU A 224 -7.38 17.40 -29.59
C LEU A 224 -7.82 17.42 -31.06
#